data_AF-A0A2V8G0L9-F1
#
_entry.id   AF-A0A2V8G0L9-F1
#
_cell.length_a   1.000
_cell.length_b   1.000
_cell.length_c   1.000
_cell.angle_alpha   90.00
_cell.angle_beta   90.00
_cell.angle_gamma   90.00
#
_symmetry.space_group_name_H-M   'P 1'
#
loop_
_entity.id
_entity.type
_entity.pdbx_description
1 polymer ?
#
loop_
_entity_poly.entity_id
_entity_poly.type
_entity_poly.pdbx_seq_one_letter_code
_entity_poly.pdbx_strand_id
1 'polypeptide(L)'
;MELIFGTNVREHGHRAGRLAGLELDAGTRRVRKVIFSGDGELGNHAVTRPFSSVGADSGDLEIRPYTPSEEPPPESVILLSHTARIVRAGHEVGRLFGIDVMAGTGELQAVIGRKNWWTRRFRIDSTSIDLSVPGEVRTGATTSRAA
;
A
#
# COMPACT_ATOMS: atom_id res chain seq x y z
N MET A 1 -0.21 -4.79 -10.34
CA MET A 1 1.10 -5.11 -9.72
C MET A 1 0.86 -5.16 -8.22
N GLU A 2 1.18 -6.28 -7.58
CA GLU A 2 0.98 -6.42 -6.14
C GLU A 2 2.18 -5.86 -5.37
N LEU A 3 1.91 -4.93 -4.45
CA LEU A 3 2.86 -4.43 -3.46
C LEU A 3 2.56 -5.13 -2.14
N ILE A 4 3.31 -6.19 -1.86
CA ILE A 4 3.11 -7.03 -0.67
C ILE A 4 4.08 -6.60 0.44
N PHE A 5 3.57 -6.36 1.65
CA PHE A 5 4.42 -6.00 2.78
C PHE A 5 5.37 -7.14 3.16
N GLY A 6 6.61 -6.80 3.50
CA GLY A 6 7.68 -7.75 3.76
C GLY A 6 8.44 -8.24 2.51
N THR A 7 7.96 -7.92 1.30
CA THR A 7 8.66 -8.23 0.03
C THR A 7 10.01 -7.55 0.00
N ASN A 8 11.06 -8.22 -0.49
CA ASN A 8 12.37 -7.58 -0.53
C ASN A 8 12.35 -6.39 -1.49
N VAL A 9 13.05 -5.34 -1.08
CA VAL A 9 13.31 -4.18 -1.92
C VAL A 9 14.78 -4.19 -2.29
N ARG A 10 15.07 -4.03 -3.57
CA ARG A 10 16.41 -3.87 -4.12
C ARG A 10 16.58 -2.46 -4.66
N GLU A 11 17.75 -1.89 -4.47
CA GLU A 11 18.14 -0.60 -5.03
C GLU A 11 19.53 -0.77 -5.64
N HIS A 12 19.70 -0.41 -6.91
CA HIS A 12 20.95 -0.62 -7.66
C HIS A 12 21.47 -2.07 -7.62
N GLY A 13 20.58 -3.06 -7.69
CA GLY A 13 20.92 -4.48 -7.67
C GLY A 13 21.26 -5.06 -6.29
N HIS A 14 21.30 -4.24 -5.23
CA HIS A 14 21.57 -4.68 -3.86
C HIS A 14 20.28 -4.70 -3.03
N ARG A 15 20.19 -5.62 -2.06
CA ARG A 15 19.05 -5.66 -1.12
C ARG A 15 19.10 -4.43 -0.21
N ALA A 16 18.11 -3.55 -0.36
CA ALA A 16 17.96 -2.32 0.42
C ALA A 16 17.07 -2.54 1.68
N GLY A 17 16.16 -3.51 1.64
CA GLY A 17 15.29 -3.81 2.78
C GLY A 17 14.08 -4.66 2.42
N ARG A 18 12.97 -4.38 3.09
CA ARG A 18 11.65 -4.98 2.89
C ARG A 18 10.58 -3.89 2.85
N LEU A 19 9.57 -4.05 2.01
CA LEU A 19 8.46 -3.12 1.93
C LEU A 19 7.75 -3.05 3.27
N ALA A 20 7.71 -1.86 3.86
CA ALA A 20 7.13 -1.61 5.18
C ALA A 20 5.79 -0.89 5.09
N GLY A 21 5.64 0.01 4.12
CA GLY A 21 4.44 0.80 3.96
C GLY A 21 4.40 1.59 2.66
N LEU A 22 3.34 2.38 2.50
CA LEU A 22 3.02 3.12 1.29
C LEU A 22 2.33 4.43 1.67
N GLU A 23 2.65 5.51 0.98
CA GLU A 23 1.87 6.76 1.02
C GLU A 23 0.91 6.78 -0.17
N LEU A 24 -0.39 6.84 0.13
CA LEU A 24 -1.47 6.97 -0.84
C LEU A 24 -2.04 8.38 -0.79
N ASP A 25 -2.26 9.00 -1.94
CA ASP A 25 -3.08 10.21 -2.03
C ASP A 25 -4.55 9.85 -1.92
N ALA A 26 -5.26 10.43 -0.95
CA ALA A 26 -6.67 10.15 -0.71
C ALA A 26 -7.58 10.63 -1.86
N GLY A 27 -7.24 11.75 -2.51
CA GLY A 27 -8.06 12.34 -3.57
C GLY A 27 -7.97 11.54 -4.87
N THR A 28 -6.75 11.17 -5.25
CA THR A 28 -6.50 10.45 -6.52
C THR A 28 -6.45 8.92 -6.37
N ARG A 29 -6.36 8.41 -5.13
CA ARG A 29 -6.13 6.98 -4.81
C ARG A 29 -4.90 6.42 -5.52
N ARG A 30 -3.86 7.24 -5.68
CA ARG A 30 -2.57 6.83 -6.25
C ARG A 30 -1.52 6.68 -5.17
N VAL A 31 -0.74 5.62 -5.28
CA VAL A 31 0.47 5.47 -4.47
C VAL A 31 1.48 6.48 -4.95
N ARG A 32 1.95 7.32 -4.02
CA ARG A 32 2.94 8.35 -4.29
C ARG A 32 4.33 7.91 -3.90
N LYS A 33 4.44 7.25 -2.75
CA LYS A 33 5.71 6.75 -2.24
C LYS A 33 5.57 5.33 -1.72
N VAL A 34 6.64 4.58 -1.90
CA VAL A 34 6.87 3.33 -1.16
C VAL A 34 7.81 3.60 0.00
N ILE A 35 7.59 2.88 1.08
CA ILE A 35 8.37 2.97 2.31
C ILE A 35 8.96 1.59 2.59
N PHE A 36 10.26 1.51 2.84
CA PHE A 36 10.93 0.26 3.16
C PHE A 36 11.99 0.45 4.23
N SER A 37 12.33 -0.64 4.91
CA SER A 37 13.31 -0.66 6.00
C SER A 37 13.99 -2.03 6.06
N GLY A 38 15.05 -2.17 6.85
CA GLY A 38 15.79 -3.44 6.95
C GLY A 38 14.92 -4.61 7.45
N ASP A 39 14.01 -4.33 8.38
CA ASP A 39 13.11 -5.29 9.02
C ASP A 39 11.70 -5.35 8.37
N GLY A 40 11.33 -4.35 7.57
CA GLY A 40 9.98 -4.25 7.00
C GLY A 40 8.98 -3.58 7.93
N GLU A 41 9.45 -2.94 8.99
CA GLU A 41 8.65 -2.16 9.92
C GLU A 41 8.75 -0.66 9.62
N LEU A 42 7.68 0.07 9.94
CA LEU A 42 7.73 1.53 9.93
C LEU A 42 8.48 2.02 11.17
N GLY A 43 9.52 2.84 10.97
CA GLY A 43 10.33 3.37 12.06
C GLY A 43 11.30 4.44 11.57
N ASN A 44 12.16 4.92 12.47
CA ASN A 44 13.08 6.05 12.20
C ASN A 44 14.09 5.78 11.06
N HIS A 45 14.32 4.50 10.74
CA HIS A 45 15.24 4.08 9.69
C HIS A 45 14.53 3.77 8.37
N ALA A 46 13.21 3.99 8.31
CA ALA A 46 12.45 3.76 7.10
C ALA A 46 12.83 4.79 6.03
N VAL A 47 13.04 4.29 4.82
CA VAL A 47 13.44 5.05 3.65
C VAL A 47 12.24 5.14 2.71
N THR A 48 12.05 6.30 2.10
CA THR A 48 10.97 6.51 1.12
C THR A 48 11.53 6.70 -0.28
N ARG A 49 10.78 6.19 -1.27
CA ARG A 49 11.05 6.37 -2.71
C ARG A 49 9.75 6.66 -3.44
N PRO A 50 9.77 7.49 -4.49
CA PRO A 50 8.57 7.74 -5.28
C PRO A 50 8.10 6.45 -5.95
N PHE A 51 6.79 6.27 -6.09
CA PHE A 51 6.24 5.08 -6.74
C PHE A 51 6.70 4.96 -8.20
N SER A 52 6.92 6.09 -8.89
CA SER A 52 7.41 6.11 -10.27
C SER A 52 8.76 5.43 -10.47
N SER A 53 9.58 5.27 -9.41
CA SER A 53 10.84 4.55 -9.48
C SER A 53 10.71 3.04 -9.23
N VAL A 54 9.51 2.57 -8.89
CA VAL A 54 9.28 1.18 -8.45
C VAL A 54 8.94 0.28 -9.64
N GLY A 55 9.78 -0.71 -9.86
CA GLY A 55 9.50 -1.87 -10.69
C GLY A 55 9.20 -3.12 -9.85
N ALA A 56 8.57 -4.11 -10.46
CA ALA A 56 8.52 -5.46 -9.92
C ALA A 56 9.41 -6.35 -10.80
N ASP A 57 10.32 -7.08 -10.17
CA ASP A 57 11.20 -8.05 -10.84
C ASP A 57 11.28 -9.33 -10.00
N SER A 58 10.90 -10.45 -10.62
CA SER A 58 11.14 -11.79 -10.06
C SER A 58 10.64 -12.00 -8.62
N GLY A 59 9.58 -11.30 -8.22
CA GLY A 59 8.99 -11.37 -6.88
C GLY A 59 9.58 -10.41 -5.85
N ASP A 60 10.62 -9.66 -6.21
CA ASP A 60 11.17 -8.54 -5.44
C ASP A 60 10.68 -7.20 -6.03
N LEU A 61 10.77 -6.13 -5.23
CA LEU A 61 10.58 -4.76 -5.70
C LEU A 61 11.95 -4.16 -6.05
N GLU A 62 12.04 -3.53 -7.22
CA GLU A 62 13.24 -2.86 -7.68
C GLU A 62 13.03 -1.34 -7.65
N ILE A 63 13.90 -0.62 -6.94
CA ILE A 63 13.99 0.84 -7.01
C ILE A 63 14.99 1.18 -8.12
N ARG A 64 14.47 1.75 -9.20
CA ARG A 64 15.25 2.21 -10.35
C ARG A 64 15.77 3.62 -10.10
N PRO A 65 16.86 4.03 -10.79
CA PRO A 65 17.28 5.43 -10.79
C PRO A 65 16.13 6.34 -11.19
N TYR A 66 15.95 7.43 -10.44
CA TYR A 66 14.93 8.44 -10.71
C TYR A 66 15.49 9.82 -10.44
N THR A 67 14.93 10.81 -11.12
CA THR A 67 15.16 12.21 -10.78
C THR A 67 14.02 12.65 -9.86
N PRO A 68 14.30 13.18 -8.66
CA PRO A 68 13.26 13.75 -7.82
C PRO A 68 12.50 14.83 -8.59
N SER A 69 11.22 14.59 -8.87
CA SER A 69 10.33 15.58 -9.46
C SER A 69 9.45 16.17 -8.36
N GLU A 70 9.22 17.49 -8.41
CA GLU A 70 8.17 18.12 -7.62
C GLU A 70 6.81 17.67 -8.17
N GLU A 71 6.27 16.60 -7.59
CA GLU A 71 4.86 16.31 -7.75
C GLU A 71 4.05 17.34 -6.93
N PRO A 72 2.86 17.76 -7.42
CA PRO A 72 2.00 18.66 -6.67
C PRO A 72 1.70 18.11 -5.27
N PRO A 73 1.51 18.97 -4.25
CA PRO A 73 1.18 18.54 -2.91
C PRO A 73 -0.12 17.71 -2.92
N PRO A 74 -0.19 16.62 -2.15
CA PRO A 74 -1.39 15.80 -2.09
C PRO A 74 -2.51 16.56 -1.37
N GLU A 75 -3.77 16.29 -1.72
CA GLU A 75 -4.90 16.81 -0.95
C GLU A 75 -4.88 16.26 0.48
N SER A 76 -4.58 14.96 0.61
CA SER A 76 -4.38 14.28 1.88
C SER A 76 -3.55 13.00 1.67
N VAL A 77 -2.74 12.65 2.67
CA VAL A 77 -1.88 11.45 2.63
C VAL A 77 -2.42 10.41 3.60
N ILE A 78 -2.66 9.21 3.08
CA ILE A 78 -2.98 8.02 3.84
C ILE A 78 -1.75 7.13 3.89
N LEU A 79 -1.28 6.82 5.09
CA LEU A 79 -0.22 5.85 5.32
C LEU A 79 -0.82 4.45 5.47
N LEU A 80 -0.41 3.52 4.61
CA LEU A 80 -0.81 2.12 4.65
C LEU A 80 0.40 1.24 4.95
N SER A 81 0.23 0.29 5.87
CA SER A 81 1.22 -0.72 6.21
C SER A 81 0.52 -2.01 6.67
N HIS A 82 1.30 -3.04 7.01
CA HIS A 82 0.74 -4.31 7.48
C HIS A 82 0.00 -4.19 8.83
N THR A 83 0.16 -3.08 9.56
CA THR A 83 -0.55 -2.85 10.82
C THR A 83 -1.99 -2.38 10.60
N ALA A 84 -2.32 -1.91 9.39
CA ALA A 84 -3.66 -1.44 9.05
C ALA A 84 -4.70 -2.57 9.18
N ARG A 85 -5.81 -2.27 9.83
CA ARG A 85 -6.93 -3.21 10.03
C ARG A 85 -7.82 -3.20 8.79
N ILE A 86 -8.36 -4.36 8.44
CA ILE A 86 -9.46 -4.45 7.49
C ILE A 86 -10.73 -4.67 8.27
N VAL A 87 -11.65 -3.71 8.19
CA VAL A 87 -12.91 -3.68 8.93
C VAL A 87 -14.06 -3.84 7.95
N ARG A 88 -14.90 -4.86 8.14
CA ARG A 88 -16.09 -5.10 7.35
C ARG A 88 -17.32 -4.99 8.23
N ALA A 89 -18.24 -4.08 7.89
CA ALA A 89 -19.47 -3.85 8.66
C ALA A 89 -19.21 -3.69 10.17
N GLY A 90 -18.14 -2.96 10.55
CA GLY A 90 -17.76 -2.72 11.95
C GLY A 90 -16.92 -3.81 12.62
N HIS A 91 -16.63 -4.93 11.95
CA HIS A 91 -15.84 -6.03 12.51
C HIS A 91 -14.47 -6.16 11.84
N GLU A 92 -13.40 -6.33 12.61
CA GLU A 92 -12.07 -6.66 12.06
C GLU A 92 -12.10 -8.07 11.43
N VAL A 93 -11.86 -8.14 10.13
CA VAL A 93 -11.81 -9.40 9.37
C VAL A 93 -10.38 -9.83 9.05
N GLY A 94 -9.41 -8.94 9.27
CA GLY A 94 -7.98 -9.23 9.14
C GLY A 94 -7.15 -7.96 9.10
N ARG A 95 -5.90 -8.12 8.67
CA ARG A 95 -4.94 -7.03 8.48
C ARG A 95 -4.63 -6.86 7.00
N LEU A 96 -4.21 -5.65 6.65
CA LEU A 96 -3.67 -5.37 5.34
C LEU A 96 -2.39 -6.17 5.14
N PHE A 97 -2.30 -6.87 4.03
CA PHE A 97 -1.15 -7.71 3.67
C PHE A 97 -0.38 -7.11 2.46
N GLY A 98 -1.08 -6.32 1.66
CA GLY A 98 -0.53 -5.56 0.56
C GLY A 98 -1.63 -4.86 -0.21
N ILE A 99 -1.28 -4.29 -1.35
CA ILE A 99 -2.24 -3.70 -2.29
C ILE A 99 -1.92 -4.15 -3.71
N ASP A 100 -2.90 -4.01 -4.60
CA ASP A 100 -2.70 -4.12 -6.03
C ASP A 100 -2.87 -2.75 -6.68
N VAL A 101 -1.92 -2.38 -7.51
CA VAL A 101 -1.87 -1.09 -8.20
C VAL A 101 -1.65 -1.26 -9.69
N MET A 102 -2.15 -0.32 -10.48
CA MET A 102 -1.82 -0.26 -11.89
C MET A 102 -0.32 0.08 -12.06
N ALA A 103 0.40 -0.76 -12.81
CA ALA A 103 1.81 -0.52 -13.09
C ALA A 103 1.96 0.78 -13.89
N GLY A 104 2.89 1.64 -13.46
CA GLY A 104 3.15 2.94 -14.10
C GLY A 104 2.38 4.12 -13.50
N THR A 105 1.10 3.96 -13.14
CA THR A 105 0.29 5.07 -12.59
C THR A 105 0.18 5.04 -11.07
N GLY A 106 0.37 3.88 -10.45
CA GLY A 106 0.23 3.70 -9.00
C GLY A 106 -1.22 3.74 -8.53
N GLU A 107 -2.18 3.74 -9.45
CA GLU A 107 -3.59 3.77 -9.11
C GLU A 107 -4.02 2.51 -8.39
N LEU A 108 -4.62 2.67 -7.21
CA LEU A 108 -5.09 1.59 -6.36
C LEU A 108 -6.23 0.82 -7.03
N GLN A 109 -5.98 -0.45 -7.35
CA GLN A 109 -6.97 -1.35 -7.92
C GLN A 109 -7.68 -2.15 -6.82
N ALA A 110 -6.93 -2.58 -5.81
CA ALA A 110 -7.49 -3.31 -4.68
C ALA A 110 -6.56 -3.31 -3.47
N VAL A 111 -7.11 -3.70 -2.32
CA VAL A 111 -6.34 -4.10 -1.15
C VAL A 111 -6.32 -5.61 -1.02
N ILE A 112 -5.22 -6.13 -0.49
CA ILE A 112 -5.01 -7.54 -0.22
C ILE A 112 -4.97 -7.72 1.29
N GLY A 113 -5.87 -8.53 1.82
CA GLY A 113 -6.03 -8.78 3.23
C GLY A 113 -5.67 -10.20 3.63
N ARG A 114 -5.36 -10.36 4.92
CA ARG A 114 -5.14 -11.67 5.53
C ARG A 114 -5.51 -11.64 7.01
N LYS A 115 -6.23 -12.65 7.51
CA LYS A 115 -6.60 -12.71 8.94
C LYS A 115 -5.41 -13.09 9.82
N ASN A 116 -4.65 -14.08 9.38
CA ASN A 116 -3.41 -14.53 10.01
C ASN A 116 -2.55 -15.30 8.98
N TRP A 117 -1.34 -15.69 9.37
CA TRP A 117 -0.39 -16.34 8.48
C TRP A 117 -0.79 -17.73 7.96
N TRP A 118 -1.84 -18.35 8.51
CA TRP A 118 -2.36 -19.64 8.05
C TRP A 118 -3.55 -19.50 7.08
N THR A 119 -4.28 -18.40 7.16
CA THR A 119 -5.43 -18.15 6.27
C THR A 119 -5.02 -17.81 4.85
N ARG A 120 -5.87 -18.09 3.87
CA ARG A 120 -5.67 -17.58 2.50
C ARG A 120 -5.79 -16.06 2.49
N ARG A 121 -5.08 -15.42 1.56
CA ARG A 121 -5.27 -13.99 1.26
C ARG A 121 -6.64 -13.78 0.63
N PHE A 122 -7.23 -12.63 0.86
CA PHE A 122 -8.45 -12.18 0.19
C PHE A 122 -8.23 -10.80 -0.43
N ARG A 123 -9.01 -10.49 -1.46
CA ARG A 123 -8.93 -9.22 -2.21
C ARG A 123 -10.20 -8.42 -1.99
N ILE A 124 -10.09 -7.10 -1.88
CA ILE A 124 -11.23 -6.17 -1.87
C ILE A 124 -10.91 -5.05 -2.87
N ASP A 125 -11.78 -4.87 -3.87
CA ASP A 125 -11.59 -3.86 -4.91
C ASP A 125 -11.65 -2.44 -4.34
N SER A 126 -10.86 -1.55 -4.93
CA SER A 126 -10.71 -0.18 -4.43
C SER A 126 -12.04 0.58 -4.43
N THR A 127 -12.93 0.32 -5.38
CA THR A 127 -14.27 0.93 -5.41
C THR A 127 -15.14 0.59 -4.20
N SER A 128 -14.79 -0.47 -3.46
CA SER A 128 -15.53 -0.96 -2.30
C SER A 128 -14.84 -0.69 -0.96
N ILE A 129 -13.79 0.15 -0.95
CA ILE A 129 -13.10 0.55 0.28
C ILE A 129 -13.27 2.02 0.61
N ASP A 130 -13.32 2.26 1.92
CA ASP A 130 -13.24 3.56 2.57
C ASP A 130 -11.94 3.62 3.40
N LEU A 131 -11.16 4.69 3.20
CA LEU A 131 -9.88 4.94 3.84
C LEU A 131 -9.89 6.22 4.69
N SER A 132 -11.08 6.74 5.01
CA SER A 132 -11.26 7.96 5.80
C SER A 132 -10.75 7.85 7.23
N VAL A 133 -10.61 6.63 7.76
CA VAL A 133 -10.11 6.38 9.10
C VAL A 133 -8.65 5.94 9.06
N PRO A 134 -7.72 6.70 9.67
CA PRO A 134 -6.31 6.34 9.70
C PRO A 134 -6.07 4.95 10.27
N GLY A 135 -5.27 4.15 9.57
CA GLY A 135 -4.95 2.78 9.99
C GLY A 135 -6.07 1.75 9.76
N GLU A 136 -7.19 2.13 9.13
CA GLU A 136 -8.27 1.21 8.77
C GLU A 136 -8.57 1.24 7.27
N VAL A 137 -8.80 0.04 6.73
CA VAL A 137 -9.41 -0.15 5.41
C VAL A 137 -10.80 -0.70 5.65
N ARG A 138 -11.80 0.15 5.49
CA ARG A 138 -13.20 -0.19 5.73
C ARG A 138 -13.84 -0.69 4.45
N THR A 139 -14.71 -1.69 4.55
CA THR A 139 -15.49 -2.21 3.42
C THR A 139 -16.88 -2.64 3.87
N GLY A 140 -17.80 -2.76 2.91
CA GLY A 140 -19.18 -3.15 3.20
C GLY A 140 -19.95 -2.09 3.98
N ALA A 141 -19.56 -0.82 3.88
CA ALA A 141 -20.49 0.26 4.15
C ALA A 141 -21.63 0.11 3.13
N THR A 142 -22.83 -0.16 3.65
CA THR A 142 -24.09 -0.02 2.93
C THR A 142 -23.97 1.22 2.06
N THR A 143 -24.12 1.09 0.74
CA THR A 143 -24.51 2.24 -0.08
C THR A 143 -25.70 2.86 0.64
N SER A 144 -25.47 3.95 1.37
CA SER A 144 -26.54 4.81 1.82
C SER A 144 -27.16 5.33 0.54
N ARG A 145 -28.16 4.60 0.07
CA ARG A 145 -29.06 5.07 -0.97
C ARG A 145 -29.92 6.10 -0.28
N ALA A 146 -29.40 7.31 -0.21
CA ALA A 146 -30.18 8.49 0.11
C ALA A 146 -30.76 9.04 -1.19
N ALA A 147 -32.05 9.39 -1.11
CA ALA A 147 -33.00 9.82 -2.13
C ALA A 147 -33.73 8.69 -2.86
#